data_AF-A0A2V8YWC3-F1
#
_entry.id   AF-A0A2V8YWC3-F1
#
_cell.length_a   1.000
_cell.length_b   1.000
_cell.length_c   1.000
_cell.angle_alpha   90.00
_cell.angle_beta   90.00
_cell.angle_gamma   90.00
#
_symmetry.space_group_name_H-M   'P 1'
#
loop_
_entity.id
_entity.type
_entity.pdbx_description
1 polymer ?
#
loop_
_entity_poly.entity_id
_entity_poly.type
_entity_poly.pdbx_seq_one_letter_code
_entity_poly.pdbx_strand_id
1 'polypeptide(L)'
;MEKRIYKLGHHLVAFLDVLGQRDRFRGLKKPTNAQDEDETKEVLRQTAGFVAELRTMFQNQFVVFEAGTPSMQRHAKEPLRPSFTGFSDSFITSVPLREEGHELVPVVTVFSALSAACVFMLTALAMQTSFARRN
;
A
#
# COMPACT_ATOMS: atom_id res chain seq x y z
N MET A 1 -13.86 -32.64 1.56
CA MET A 1 -13.22 -31.46 2.18
C MET A 1 -11.73 -31.59 1.92
N GLU A 2 -11.19 -30.84 0.96
CA GLU A 2 -9.76 -30.93 0.60
C GLU A 2 -8.88 -30.49 1.77
N LYS A 3 -7.87 -31.31 2.12
CA LYS A 3 -6.85 -30.93 3.11
C LYS A 3 -5.95 -29.88 2.49
N ARG A 4 -6.09 -28.62 2.91
CA ARG A 4 -5.11 -27.58 2.62
C ARG A 4 -3.81 -27.90 3.38
N ILE A 5 -2.75 -28.16 2.64
CA ILE A 5 -1.40 -28.32 3.20
C ILE A 5 -0.79 -26.92 3.29
N TYR A 6 -0.56 -26.44 4.50
CA TYR A 6 0.12 -25.17 4.75
C TYR A 6 1.62 -25.41 4.90
N LYS A 7 2.45 -24.72 4.11
CA LYS A 7 3.90 -24.69 4.29
C LYS A 7 4.26 -23.55 5.23
N LEU A 8 4.99 -23.85 6.31
CA LEU A 8 5.55 -22.85 7.22
C LEU A 8 6.80 -22.23 6.60
N GLY A 9 6.96 -20.92 6.76
CA GLY A 9 8.12 -20.19 6.24
C GLY A 9 8.24 -18.80 6.84
N HIS A 10 9.46 -18.26 6.80
CA HIS A 10 9.73 -16.89 7.24
C HIS A 10 9.27 -15.91 6.16
N HIS A 11 8.70 -14.78 6.59
CA HIS A 11 8.20 -13.74 5.70
C HIS A 11 8.71 -12.38 6.17
N LEU A 12 9.00 -11.51 5.21
CA LEU A 12 8.99 -10.07 5.45
C LEU A 12 7.52 -9.63 5.48
N VAL A 13 7.10 -9.00 6.57
CA VAL A 13 5.77 -8.40 6.69
C VAL A 13 5.94 -6.90 6.84
N ALA A 14 5.35 -6.13 5.93
CA ALA A 14 5.26 -4.68 6.10
C ALA A 14 3.81 -4.31 6.42
N PHE A 15 3.63 -3.67 7.57
CA PHE A 15 2.38 -3.07 8.01
C PHE A 15 2.55 -1.56 7.92
N LEU A 16 1.71 -0.93 7.09
CA LEU A 16 1.75 0.51 6.85
C LEU A 16 0.40 1.10 7.25
N ASP A 17 0.44 2.09 8.14
CA ASP A 17 -0.74 2.75 8.68
C ASP A 17 -0.67 4.27 8.48
N VAL A 18 -1.76 4.86 8.01
CA VAL A 18 -1.86 6.30 7.75
C VAL A 18 -2.50 7.00 8.94
N LEU A 19 -1.67 7.46 9.86
CA LEU A 19 -2.12 8.13 11.08
C LEU A 19 -2.78 9.50 10.80
N GLY A 20 -3.76 9.86 11.65
CA GLY A 20 -4.35 11.21 11.67
C GLY A 20 -5.61 11.40 10.82
N GLN A 21 -6.09 10.37 10.12
CA GLN A 21 -7.34 10.45 9.35
C GLN A 21 -8.58 10.37 10.26
N ARG A 22 -8.47 9.67 11.40
CA ARG A 22 -9.59 9.36 12.28
C ARG A 22 -10.31 10.60 12.83
N ASP A 23 -9.57 11.63 13.22
CA ASP A 23 -10.17 12.83 13.81
C ASP A 23 -10.92 13.67 12.76
N ARG A 24 -10.47 13.65 11.51
CA ARG A 24 -11.16 14.27 10.37
C ARG A 24 -12.48 13.56 10.06
N PHE A 25 -12.49 12.23 10.08
CA PHE A 25 -13.72 11.45 9.90
C PHE A 25 -14.73 11.64 11.03
N ARG A 26 -14.27 11.76 12.29
CA ARG A 26 -15.16 11.99 13.44
C ARG A 26 -15.91 13.31 13.39
N GLY A 27 -15.35 14.32 12.71
CA GLY A 27 -15.99 15.61 12.51
C GLY A 27 -17.08 15.62 11.43
N LEU A 28 -17.14 14.59 10.57
CA LEU A 28 -18.12 14.53 9.49
C LEU A 28 -19.53 14.31 10.04
N LYS A 29 -20.45 15.17 9.61
CA LYS A 29 -21.89 15.03 9.84
C LYS A 29 -22.58 14.75 8.51
N LYS A 30 -23.80 14.20 8.57
CA LYS A 30 -24.64 14.07 7.37
C LYS A 30 -24.89 15.49 6.80
N PRO A 31 -24.55 15.76 5.54
CA PRO A 31 -24.81 17.06 4.93
C PRO A 31 -26.30 17.40 4.96
N THR A 32 -26.63 18.66 5.24
CA THR A 32 -28.02 19.14 5.22
C THR A 32 -28.33 20.12 4.10
N ASN A 33 -27.30 20.69 3.49
CA ASN A 33 -27.39 21.59 2.34
C ASN A 33 -26.24 21.33 1.35
N ALA A 34 -26.27 21.98 0.18
CA ALA A 34 -25.28 21.77 -0.87
C ALA A 34 -23.85 22.21 -0.48
N GLN A 35 -23.72 23.24 0.37
CA GLN A 35 -22.42 23.71 0.85
C GLN A 35 -21.79 22.71 1.83
N ASP A 36 -22.58 22.17 2.77
CA ASP A 36 -22.14 21.09 3.68
C ASP A 36 -21.70 19.84 2.88
N GLU A 37 -22.34 19.59 1.74
CA GLU A 37 -22.06 18.44 0.88
C GLU A 37 -20.68 18.59 0.23
N ASP A 38 -20.35 19.78 -0.26
CA ASP A 38 -19.05 20.07 -0.86
C ASP A 38 -17.92 20.02 0.17
N GLU A 39 -18.15 20.56 1.38
CA GLU A 39 -17.19 20.45 2.49
C GLU A 39 -16.96 18.99 2.91
N THR A 40 -18.03 18.20 2.99
CA THR A 40 -17.96 16.77 3.31
C THR A 40 -17.20 16.00 2.22
N LYS A 41 -17.47 16.27 0.94
CA LYS A 41 -16.74 15.67 -0.18
C LYS A 41 -15.26 16.00 -0.13
N GLU A 42 -14.90 17.23 0.22
CA GLU A 42 -13.51 17.63 0.31
C GLU A 42 -12.79 16.90 1.46
N VAL A 43 -13.41 16.78 2.64
CA VAL A 43 -12.86 15.99 3.75
C VAL A 43 -12.70 14.52 3.36
N LEU A 44 -13.69 13.91 2.69
CA LEU A 44 -13.60 12.53 2.20
C LEU A 44 -12.47 12.35 1.17
N ARG A 45 -12.31 13.30 0.25
CA ARG A 45 -11.22 13.31 -0.74
C ARG A 45 -9.85 13.37 -0.07
N GLN A 46 -9.71 14.26 0.92
CA GLN A 46 -8.46 14.45 1.68
C GLN A 46 -8.13 13.28 2.62
N THR A 47 -9.07 12.38 2.88
CA THR A 47 -8.93 11.29 3.84
C THR A 47 -8.94 9.92 3.15
N ALA A 48 -10.11 9.41 2.78
CA ALA A 48 -10.26 8.14 2.08
C ALA A 48 -9.59 8.17 0.70
N GLY A 49 -9.74 9.28 -0.03
CA GLY A 49 -9.08 9.46 -1.34
C GLY A 49 -7.56 9.39 -1.23
N PHE A 50 -7.00 10.08 -0.23
CA PHE A 50 -5.57 10.04 0.06
C PHE A 50 -5.05 8.62 0.36
N VAL A 51 -5.74 7.86 1.21
CA VAL A 51 -5.37 6.46 1.51
C VAL A 51 -5.45 5.60 0.25
N ALA A 52 -6.47 5.77 -0.58
CA ALA A 52 -6.65 5.02 -1.83
C ALA A 52 -5.54 5.32 -2.84
N GLU A 53 -5.13 6.58 -2.97
CA GLU A 53 -4.01 7.01 -3.81
C GLU A 53 -2.69 6.38 -3.34
N LEU A 54 -2.40 6.44 -2.04
CA LEU A 54 -1.17 5.87 -1.49
C LEU A 54 -1.11 4.34 -1.67
N ARG A 55 -2.23 3.63 -1.52
CA ARG A 55 -2.31 2.18 -1.80
C ARG A 55 -2.05 1.87 -3.27
N THR A 56 -2.65 2.64 -4.16
CA THR A 56 -2.46 2.50 -5.62
C THR A 56 -0.99 2.75 -5.98
N MET A 57 -0.38 3.80 -5.44
CA MET A 57 1.04 4.09 -5.62
C MET A 57 1.90 2.93 -5.10
N PHE A 58 1.63 2.41 -3.91
CA PHE A 58 2.38 1.29 -3.34
C PHE A 58 2.34 0.06 -4.26
N GLN A 59 1.17 -0.29 -4.80
CA GLN A 59 1.04 -1.38 -5.77
C GLN A 59 1.79 -1.10 -7.07
N ASN A 60 1.73 0.14 -7.58
CA ASN A 60 2.42 0.54 -8.79
C ASN A 60 3.96 0.47 -8.66
N GLN A 61 4.51 0.62 -7.45
CA GLN A 61 5.95 0.45 -7.24
C GLN A 61 6.43 -0.95 -7.63
N PHE A 62 5.65 -2.00 -7.38
CA PHE A 62 6.01 -3.35 -7.80
C PHE A 62 6.02 -3.48 -9.32
N VAL A 63 5.02 -2.91 -10.01
CA VAL A 63 4.95 -2.91 -11.48
C VAL A 63 6.14 -2.18 -12.11
N VAL A 64 6.49 -1.00 -11.59
CA VAL A 64 7.65 -0.24 -12.05
C VAL A 64 8.95 -0.99 -11.78
N PHE A 65 9.05 -1.62 -10.61
CA PHE A 65 10.22 -2.39 -10.23
C PHE A 65 10.43 -3.61 -11.14
N GLU A 66 9.36 -4.35 -11.45
CA GLU A 66 9.40 -5.46 -12.41
C GLU A 66 9.80 -5.01 -13.81
N ALA A 67 9.23 -3.90 -14.29
CA ALA A 67 9.56 -3.33 -15.60
C ALA A 67 11.04 -2.92 -15.71
N GLY A 68 11.62 -2.44 -14.60
CA GLY A 68 13.04 -2.09 -14.49
C GLY A 68 13.97 -3.30 -14.40
N THR A 69 13.44 -4.51 -14.23
CA THR A 69 14.22 -5.73 -14.02
C THR A 69 13.91 -6.78 -15.10
N PRO A 70 14.26 -6.55 -16.38
CA PRO A 70 13.88 -7.46 -17.48
C PRO A 70 14.44 -8.88 -17.34
N SER A 71 15.52 -9.08 -16.58
CA SER A 71 16.03 -10.41 -16.23
C SER A 71 15.11 -11.18 -15.28
N MET A 72 14.28 -10.50 -14.48
CA MET A 72 13.34 -11.15 -13.54
C MET A 72 12.24 -11.94 -14.25
N GLN A 73 11.78 -11.49 -15.42
CA GLN A 73 10.78 -12.22 -16.22
C GLN A 73 11.26 -13.62 -16.65
N ARG A 74 12.58 -13.85 -16.65
CA ARG A 74 13.16 -15.17 -16.93
C ARG A 74 13.16 -16.08 -15.71
N HIS A 75 13.07 -15.52 -14.50
CA HIS A 75 13.19 -16.23 -13.23
C HIS A 75 11.86 -16.34 -12.46
N ALA A 76 10.85 -15.54 -12.80
CA ALA A 76 9.51 -15.58 -12.24
C ALA A 76 8.48 -15.82 -13.35
N LYS A 77 7.67 -16.88 -13.23
CA LYS A 77 6.56 -17.18 -14.16
C LYS A 77 5.31 -16.35 -13.87
N GLU A 78 5.21 -15.81 -12.67
CA GLU A 78 4.09 -15.00 -12.19
C GLU A 78 4.60 -13.62 -11.78
N PRO A 79 3.79 -12.57 -11.95
CA PRO A 79 4.15 -11.24 -11.49
C PRO A 79 4.29 -11.22 -9.96
N LEU A 80 5.29 -10.50 -9.47
CA LEU A 80 5.54 -10.16 -8.08
C LEU A 80 4.38 -9.34 -7.54
N ARG A 81 3.32 -10.05 -7.13
CA ARG A 81 2.18 -9.46 -6.46
C ARG A 81 2.17 -9.98 -5.03
N PRO A 82 2.77 -9.23 -4.09
CA PRO A 82 2.65 -9.58 -2.69
C PRO A 82 1.18 -9.74 -2.31
N SER A 83 0.89 -10.62 -1.36
CA SER A 83 -0.46 -10.74 -0.84
C SER A 83 -0.82 -9.44 -0.11
N PHE A 84 -1.80 -8.70 -0.64
CA PHE A 84 -2.28 -7.46 -0.06
C PHE A 84 -3.51 -7.71 0.79
N THR A 85 -3.49 -7.21 2.02
CA THR A 85 -4.71 -7.11 2.85
C THR A 85 -4.81 -5.70 3.41
N GLY A 86 -5.76 -4.94 2.90
CA GLY A 86 -6.06 -3.59 3.40
C GLY A 86 -7.14 -3.62 4.47
N PHE A 87 -6.99 -2.80 5.51
CA PHE A 87 -8.00 -2.56 6.53
C PHE A 87 -8.06 -1.06 6.86
N SER A 88 -9.19 -0.39 6.60
CA SER A 88 -9.39 1.04 6.87
C SER A 88 -8.36 1.94 6.17
N ASP A 89 -7.45 2.54 6.92
CA ASP A 89 -6.32 3.41 6.60
C ASP A 89 -4.97 2.66 6.59
N SER A 90 -4.99 1.39 6.98
CA SER A 90 -3.81 0.53 7.05
C SER A 90 -3.79 -0.53 5.94
N PHE A 91 -2.62 -1.10 5.65
CA PHE A 91 -2.52 -2.30 4.84
C PHE A 91 -1.28 -3.12 5.21
N ILE A 92 -1.38 -4.42 4.93
CA ILE A 92 -0.35 -5.42 5.16
C ILE A 92 0.08 -5.98 3.81
N THR A 93 1.38 -6.11 3.65
CA THR A 93 2.00 -6.93 2.60
C THR A 93 2.89 -7.99 3.25
N SER A 94 2.91 -9.18 2.65
CA SER A 94 3.74 -10.30 3.09
C SER A 94 4.53 -10.85 1.90
N VAL A 95 5.83 -11.02 2.09
CA VAL A 95 6.76 -11.56 1.10
C VAL A 95 7.52 -12.73 1.72
N PRO A 96 7.45 -13.95 1.16
CA PRO A 96 8.21 -15.09 1.65
C PRO A 96 9.71 -14.84 1.48
N LEU A 97 10.51 -15.16 2.51
CA LEU A 97 11.98 -15.01 2.46
C LEU A 97 12.67 -16.16 1.71
N ARG A 98 11.95 -17.25 1.45
CA ARG A 98 12.48 -18.41 0.76
C ARG A 98 11.42 -19.00 -0.16
N GLU A 99 11.85 -19.28 -1.37
CA GLU A 99 11.06 -20.00 -2.37
C GLU A 99 11.93 -21.10 -2.98
N GLU A 100 11.46 -22.35 -2.92
CA GLU A 100 12.20 -23.51 -3.41
C GLU A 100 12.36 -23.40 -4.94
N GLY A 101 13.61 -23.36 -5.42
CA GLY A 101 13.93 -23.30 -6.85
C GLY A 101 14.09 -21.89 -7.45
N HIS A 102 13.88 -20.83 -6.68
CA HIS A 102 13.92 -19.44 -7.18
C HIS A 102 14.62 -18.49 -6.19
N GLU A 103 15.91 -18.68 -5.92
CA GLU A 103 16.63 -17.91 -4.87
C GLU A 103 16.68 -16.40 -5.10
N LEU A 104 16.69 -15.94 -6.36
CA LEU A 104 16.78 -14.51 -6.70
C LEU A 104 15.45 -13.77 -6.48
N VAL A 105 14.31 -14.47 -6.60
CA VAL A 105 12.98 -13.88 -6.59
C VAL A 105 12.62 -13.31 -5.20
N PRO A 106 12.81 -14.02 -4.08
CA PRO A 106 12.61 -13.48 -2.74
C PRO A 106 13.44 -12.24 -2.45
N VAL A 107 14.73 -12.24 -2.84
CA VAL A 107 15.65 -11.10 -2.59
C VAL A 107 15.13 -9.84 -3.27
N VAL A 108 14.77 -9.96 -4.55
CA VAL A 108 14.25 -8.84 -5.32
C VAL A 108 12.90 -8.36 -4.77
N THR A 109 12.01 -9.28 -4.40
CA THR A 109 10.69 -8.95 -3.85
C THR A 109 10.79 -8.26 -2.50
N VAL A 110 11.70 -8.71 -1.63
CA VAL A 110 12.01 -8.07 -0.35
C VAL A 110 12.52 -6.64 -0.57
N PHE A 111 13.48 -6.47 -1.47
CA PHE A 111 14.02 -5.14 -1.78
C PHE A 111 12.94 -4.21 -2.35
N SER A 112 12.09 -4.72 -3.24
CA SER A 112 10.96 -3.98 -3.80
C SER A 112 9.96 -3.56 -2.71
N ALA A 113 9.60 -4.48 -1.80
CA ALA A 113 8.68 -4.17 -0.70
C ALA A 113 9.22 -3.11 0.26
N LEU A 114 10.50 -3.18 0.62
CA LEU A 114 11.16 -2.17 1.44
C LEU A 114 11.23 -0.81 0.73
N SER A 115 11.59 -0.81 -0.55
CA SER A 115 11.65 0.41 -1.36
C SER A 115 10.27 1.06 -1.49
N ALA A 116 9.23 0.27 -1.75
CA ALA A 116 7.85 0.73 -1.82
C ALA A 116 7.38 1.32 -0.48
N ALA A 117 7.78 0.73 0.65
CA ALA A 117 7.48 1.27 1.98
C ALA A 117 8.18 2.62 2.22
N CYS A 118 9.44 2.77 1.81
CA CYS A 118 10.15 4.05 1.88
C CYS A 118 9.48 5.12 1.02
N VAL A 119 9.14 4.81 -0.23
CA VAL A 119 8.41 5.73 -1.12
C VAL A 119 7.06 6.11 -0.52
N PHE A 120 6.34 5.13 0.04
CA PHE A 120 5.08 5.38 0.74
C PHE A 120 5.23 6.39 1.88
N MET A 121 6.19 6.19 2.77
CA MET A 121 6.43 7.09 3.90
C MET A 121 6.81 8.51 3.43
N LEU A 122 7.68 8.61 2.42
CA LEU A 122 8.11 9.90 1.87
C LEU A 122 6.96 10.65 1.19
N THR A 123 6.16 9.95 0.39
CA THR A 123 4.99 10.55 -0.28
C THR A 123 3.94 10.98 0.74
N ALA A 124 3.66 10.14 1.75
CA ALA A 124 2.72 10.49 2.81
C ALA A 124 3.15 11.77 3.55
N LEU A 125 4.44 11.90 3.87
CA LEU A 125 5.01 13.09 4.49
C LEU A 125 4.92 14.32 3.57
N ALA A 126 5.31 14.19 2.31
CA ALA A 126 5.28 15.28 1.34
C ALA A 126 3.84 15.80 1.11
N MET A 127 2.87 14.90 1.00
CA MET A 127 1.47 15.26 0.85
C MET A 127 0.93 15.93 2.11
N GLN A 128 1.30 15.48 3.31
CA GLN A 128 0.93 16.14 4.56
C GLN A 128 1.40 17.61 4.61
N THR A 129 2.64 17.89 4.21
CA THR A 129 3.16 19.28 4.16
C THR A 129 2.46 20.16 3.13
N SER A 130 2.00 19.56 2.03
CA SER A 130 1.24 20.26 0.98
C SER A 130 -0.14 20.69 1.49
N PHE A 131 -0.76 19.90 2.35
CA PHE A 131 -2.02 20.25 3.03
C PHE A 131 -1.83 21.29 4.13
N ALA A 132 -0.76 21.21 4.91
CA ALA A 132 -0.46 22.20 5.96
C ALA A 132 -0.17 23.61 5.42
N ARG A 133 0.25 23.75 4.16
CA ARG A 133 0.49 25.04 3.49
C ARG A 133 -0.73 25.65 2.79
N ARG A 134 -1.85 24.92 2.69
CA ARG A 134 -3.09 25.41 2.04
C ARG A 134 -4.16 25.88 3.02
N ASN A 135 -3.92 25.73 4.32
CA ASN A 135 -4.71 26.34 5.40
C ASN A 135 -3.93 27.53 5.97
#